data_AF-A0A1I4IRE1-F1
#
_entry.id   AF-A0A1I4IRE1-F1
#
_cell.length_a   1.000
_cell.length_b   1.000
_cell.length_c   1.000
_cell.angle_alpha   90.00
_cell.angle_beta   90.00
_cell.angle_gamma   90.00
#
_symmetry.space_group_name_H-M   'P 1'
#
loop_
_entity.id
_entity.type
_entity.pdbx_description
1 polymer ?
#
loop_
_entity_poly.entity_id
_entity_poly.type
_entity_poly.pdbx_seq_one_letter_code
_entity_poly.pdbx_strand_id
1 'polypeptide(L)'
;MGDYFNFKSMVSPVLIKVIYFLGFLSLTVSGVVMMTRNQPLEGLSALVFGNLLWRITCEGIIIIFRIHESLVSIEEKQKTRL
;
A
#
# COMPACT_ATOMS: atom_id res chain seq x y z
N MET A 1 29.34 5.15 -8.52
CA MET A 1 28.98 4.24 -7.40
C MET A 1 28.84 5.08 -6.14
N GLY A 2 27.68 5.34 -5.58
CA GLY A 2 26.34 4.86 -5.85
C GLY A 2 25.46 5.69 -4.94
N ASP A 3 24.72 6.62 -5.54
CA ASP A 3 23.79 7.55 -4.91
C ASP A 3 22.50 6.82 -4.46
N TYR A 4 22.69 5.64 -3.85
CA TYR A 4 21.63 4.71 -3.46
C TYR A 4 20.89 5.14 -2.18
N PHE A 5 21.17 6.33 -1.65
CA PHE A 5 20.67 6.75 -0.34
C PHE A 5 19.98 8.12 -0.31
N ASN A 6 19.38 8.56 -1.42
CA ASN A 6 18.21 9.47 -1.36
C ASN A 6 16.93 8.68 -0.96
N PHE A 7 17.07 7.71 -0.05
CA PHE A 7 16.07 6.69 0.28
C PHE A 7 15.01 7.17 1.28
N LYS A 8 15.20 8.34 1.90
CA LYS A 8 14.41 8.72 3.07
C LYS A 8 13.03 9.33 2.73
N SER A 9 12.83 9.89 1.54
CA SER A 9 11.60 10.65 1.24
C SER A 9 10.97 10.43 -0.15
N MET A 10 11.37 9.38 -0.88
CA MET A 10 10.69 9.02 -2.15
C MET A 10 10.51 7.51 -2.36
N VAL A 11 11.38 6.66 -1.79
CA VAL A 11 11.30 5.21 -2.02
C VAL A 11 10.17 4.55 -1.22
N SER A 12 9.92 4.99 0.01
CA SER A 12 8.85 4.45 0.85
C SER A 12 7.46 4.47 0.17
N PRO A 13 6.95 5.60 -0.36
CA PRO A 13 5.63 5.62 -1.00
C PRO A 13 5.56 4.80 -2.30
N VAL A 14 6.67 4.70 -3.06
CA VAL A 14 6.71 3.91 -4.30
C VAL A 14 6.71 2.40 -3.99
N LEU A 15 7.49 1.97 -3.00
CA LEU A 15 7.55 0.57 -2.59
C LEU A 15 6.17 0.06 -2.12
N ILE A 16 5.45 0.87 -1.34
CA ILE A 16 4.12 0.51 -0.85
C ILE A 16 3.12 0.41 -2.01
N LYS A 17 3.21 1.26 -3.04
CA LYS A 17 2.40 1.11 -4.27
C LYS A 17 2.64 -0.20 -5.00
N VAL A 18 3.89 -0.66 -5.07
CA VAL A 18 4.24 -1.95 -5.71
C VAL A 18 3.65 -3.11 -4.91
N ILE A 19 3.78 -3.09 -3.58
CA ILE A 19 3.19 -4.09 -2.69
C ILE A 19 1.67 -4.10 -2.82
N TYR A 20 1.03 -2.93 -2.90
CA TYR A 20 -0.41 -2.79 -3.10
C TYR A 20 -0.87 -3.52 -4.36
N PHE A 21 -0.19 -3.27 -5.49
CA PHE A 21 -0.52 -3.91 -6.76
C PHE A 21 -0.33 -5.43 -6.72
N LEU A 22 0.78 -5.89 -6.13
CA LEU A 22 1.05 -7.32 -5.95
C LEU A 22 0.02 -8.01 -5.06
N GLY A 23 -0.35 -7.39 -3.95
CA GLY A 23 -1.35 -7.95 -3.03
C GLY A 23 -2.77 -7.94 -3.59
N PHE A 24 -3.13 -6.91 -4.36
CA PHE A 24 -4.38 -6.91 -5.10
C PHE A 24 -4.44 -8.10 -6.07
N LEU A 25 -3.37 -8.32 -6.83
CA LEU A 25 -3.27 -9.43 -7.78
C LEU A 25 -3.38 -10.79 -7.07
N SER A 26 -2.67 -10.98 -5.95
CA SER A 26 -2.68 -12.24 -5.21
C SER A 26 -4.05 -12.54 -4.58
N LEU A 27 -4.76 -11.52 -4.07
CA LEU A 27 -6.14 -11.66 -3.56
C LEU A 27 -7.12 -12.03 -4.67
N THR A 28 -7.02 -11.38 -5.84
CA THR A 28 -7.87 -11.72 -6.98
C THR A 28 -7.65 -13.17 -7.43
N VAL A 29 -6.40 -13.61 -7.54
CA VAL A 29 -6.07 -15.01 -7.90
C VAL A 29 -6.59 -15.98 -6.83
N SER A 30 -6.39 -15.66 -5.55
CA SER A 30 -6.86 -16.51 -4.44
C SER A 30 -8.38 -16.68 -4.44
N GLY A 31 -9.13 -15.60 -4.70
CA GLY A 31 -10.59 -15.64 -4.82
C GLY A 31 -11.07 -16.50 -6.00
N VAL A 32 -10.41 -16.38 -7.16
CA VAL A 32 -10.72 -17.21 -8.35
C VAL A 32 -10.43 -18.69 -8.09
N VAL A 33 -9.32 -19.01 -7.42
CA VAL A 33 -8.96 -20.40 -7.06
C VAL A 33 -9.96 -21.00 -6.06
N MET A 34 -10.52 -20.20 -5.15
CA MET A 34 -11.57 -20.70 -4.25
C MET A 34 -12.88 -21.00 -4.98
N MET A 35 -13.23 -20.20 -6.00
CA MET A 35 -14.41 -20.47 -6.84
C MET A 35 -14.28 -21.78 -7.63
N THR A 36 -13.09 -22.15 -8.09
CA THR A 36 -12.87 -23.42 -8.82
C THR A 36 -12.91 -24.66 -7.91
N ARG A 37 -12.87 -24.49 -6.59
CA ARG A 37 -12.92 -25.57 -5.59
C ARG A 37 -14.33 -25.90 -5.07
N ASN A 38 -15.37 -25.52 -5.81
CA ASN A 38 -16.77 -25.79 -5.49
C ASN A 38 -17.30 -25.06 -4.24
N GLN A 39 -16.64 -24.00 -3.80
CA GLN A 39 -17.08 -23.12 -2.70
C GLN A 39 -17.30 -21.68 -3.19
N PRO A 40 -18.27 -21.45 -4.09
CA PRO A 40 -18.44 -20.14 -4.74
C PRO A 40 -18.82 -19.03 -3.75
N LEU A 41 -19.54 -19.37 -2.68
CA LEU A 41 -19.98 -18.40 -1.68
C LEU A 41 -18.81 -17.89 -0.81
N GLU A 42 -17.91 -18.78 -0.40
CA GLU A 42 -16.67 -18.40 0.31
C GLU A 42 -15.69 -17.68 -0.62
N GLY A 43 -15.58 -18.10 -1.89
CA GLY A 43 -14.77 -17.41 -2.87
C GLY A 43 -15.25 -15.96 -3.09
N LEU A 44 -16.56 -15.75 -3.20
CA LEU A 44 -17.13 -14.41 -3.39
C LEU A 44 -16.97 -13.53 -2.15
N SER A 45 -17.19 -14.08 -0.95
CA SER A 45 -16.99 -13.33 0.29
C SER A 45 -15.51 -12.99 0.50
N ALA A 46 -14.59 -13.91 0.21
CA ALA A 46 -13.15 -13.66 0.27
C ALA A 46 -12.70 -12.62 -0.76
N LEU A 47 -13.28 -12.61 -1.96
CA LEU A 47 -12.94 -11.63 -3.00
C LEU A 47 -13.44 -10.23 -2.61
N VAL A 48 -14.64 -10.11 -2.05
CA VAL A 48 -15.19 -8.82 -1.61
C VAL A 48 -14.53 -8.34 -0.30
N PHE A 49 -14.63 -9.13 0.77
CA PHE A 49 -14.09 -8.76 2.08
C PHE A 49 -12.56 -8.73 2.08
N GLY A 50 -11.90 -9.68 1.44
CA GLY A 50 -10.43 -9.71 1.37
C GLY A 50 -9.87 -8.54 0.59
N ASN A 51 -10.48 -8.17 -0.55
CA ASN A 51 -10.07 -6.99 -1.30
C ASN A 51 -10.36 -5.69 -0.53
N LEU A 52 -11.53 -5.60 0.12
CA LEU A 52 -11.90 -4.43 0.92
C LEU A 52 -10.95 -4.22 2.11
N LEU A 53 -10.66 -5.28 2.87
CA LEU A 53 -9.72 -5.25 4.00
C LEU A 53 -8.32 -4.88 3.53
N TRP A 54 -7.83 -5.52 2.46
CA TRP A 54 -6.53 -5.20 1.88
C TRP A 54 -6.41 -3.74 1.48
N ARG A 55 -7.47 -3.21 0.86
CA ARG A 55 -7.53 -1.82 0.44
C ARG A 55 -7.45 -0.87 1.63
N ILE A 56 -8.23 -1.12 2.69
CA ILE A 56 -8.23 -0.31 3.91
C ILE A 56 -6.84 -0.32 4.58
N THR A 57 -6.24 -1.50 4.75
CA THR A 57 -4.92 -1.63 5.38
C THR A 57 -3.84 -0.93 4.57
N CYS A 58 -3.82 -1.11 3.25
CA CYS A 58 -2.83 -0.47 2.38
C CYS A 58 -3.01 1.05 2.32
N GLU A 59 -4.25 1.55 2.18
CA GLU A 59 -4.52 2.98 2.20
C GLU A 59 -4.10 3.61 3.54
N GLY A 60 -4.35 2.93 4.66
CA GLY A 60 -3.92 3.35 5.98
C GLY A 60 -2.39 3.49 6.09
N ILE A 61 -1.64 2.49 5.63
CA ILE A 61 -0.17 2.53 5.63
C ILE A 61 0.33 3.70 4.77
N ILE A 62 -0.18 3.85 3.53
CA ILE A 62 0.20 4.94 2.62
C ILE A 62 -0.09 6.30 3.26
N ILE A 63 -1.26 6.47 3.87
CA ILE A 63 -1.66 7.73 4.52
C ILE A 63 -0.70 8.11 5.64
N ILE A 64 -0.31 7.15 6.51
CA ILE A 64 0.63 7.42 7.60
C ILE A 64 1.99 7.89 7.05
N PHE A 65 2.51 7.22 6.02
CA PHE A 65 3.77 7.64 5.38
C PHE A 65 3.65 9.02 4.72
N ARG A 66 2.53 9.30 4.06
CA ARG A 66 2.28 10.62 3.47
C ARG A 66 2.19 11.73 4.51
N ILE A 67 1.57 11.46 5.67
CA ILE A 67 1.51 12.40 6.79
C ILE A 67 2.92 12.69 7.31
N HIS A 68 3.74 11.65 7.48
CA HIS A 68 5.13 11.80 7.91
C HIS A 68 5.94 12.67 6.94
N GLU A 69 5.87 12.42 5.63
CA GLU A 69 6.55 13.28 4.64
C GLU A 69 6.03 14.72 4.66
N SER A 70 4.71 14.91 4.80
CA SER A 70 4.12 16.24 4.91
C SER A 70 4.63 17.00 6.13
N LEU A 71 4.76 16.34 7.28
CA LEU A 71 5.30 16.93 8.52
C LEU A 71 6.75 17.37 8.35
N VAL A 72 7.60 16.50 7.81
CA VAL A 72 9.02 16.82 7.53
C VAL A 72 9.14 18.02 6.58
N SER A 73 8.28 18.10 5.55
CA SER A 73 8.30 19.22 4.60
C SER A 73 7.89 20.57 5.21
N ILE A 74 7.08 20.57 6.28
CA ILE A 74 6.66 21.79 6.98
C ILE A 74 7.80 22.27 7.89
N GLU A 75 8.50 21.35 8.56
CA GLU A 75 9.66 21.67 9.40
C GLU A 75 10.77 22.37 8.59
N GLU A 76 11.14 21.84 7.42
CA GLU A 76 12.14 22.49 6.54
C GLU A 76 11.73 23.90 6.10
N LYS A 77 10.44 24.08 5.79
CA LYS A 77 9.91 25.39 5.37
C LYS A 77 9.92 26.42 6.50
N GLN A 78 9.72 26.01 7.76
CA GLN A 78 9.87 26.92 8.90
C GLN A 78 11.33 27.27 9.16
N LYS A 79 12.25 26.30 9.07
CA LYS A 79 13.67 26.52 9.31
C LYS A 79 14.32 27.48 8.30
N THR A 80 13.83 27.50 7.06
CA THR A 80 14.32 28.41 6.00
C THR A 80 13.84 29.85 6.17
N ARG A 81 12.84 30.11 7.03
CA ARG A 81 12.30 31.46 7.28
C ARG A 81 12.88 32.17 8.51
N LEU A 82 13.71 31.49 9.30
CA LEU A 82 14.47 32.03 10.44
C LEU A 82 15.92 32.29 10.01
#